data_AF-A0A523BQ13-F1
#
_entry.id   AF-A0A523BQ13-F1
#
_cell.length_a   1.000
_cell.length_b   1.000
_cell.length_c   1.000
_cell.angle_alpha   90.00
_cell.angle_beta   90.00
_cell.angle_gamma   90.00
#
_symmetry.space_group_name_H-M   'P 1'
#
loop_
_entity.id
_entity.type
_entity.pdbx_description
1 polymer ?
#
loop_
_entity_poly.entity_id
_entity_poly.type
_entity_poly.pdbx_seq_one_letter_code
_entity_poly.pdbx_strand_id
1 'polypeptide(L)'
;MPRRPLKKAFGPAAGLAPCCGHGIPRYAPRYVLFLFFLGCFLLGQARPAEAGDSPALISTYTTWFNADLDARTQNIKVAARSLDGRIVRRGEVFSFNLATGPRSKDRGYEDAMIVVEGMATPGVGGGVCQVASTLYNAVLRAGLPVVERHPHSRPVPYVPLGTDATVSQDRLDLRFRNDLGVPIKISARVGEGCIAISLHGPPGRYREAAVVPILEDILPPPTLVLYDHRLPHGKRFLEQQGQIGYRVALWRDAGRPGVISRDVYLPVPRVIRARTGKGQD
;
A
#
# COMPACT_ATOMS: atom_id res chain seq x y z
N MET A 1 -2.23 30.45 22.58
CA MET A 1 -0.95 30.10 21.92
C MET A 1 -1.17 28.87 21.05
N PRO A 2 -1.12 28.96 19.71
CA PRO A 2 -1.33 27.79 18.87
C PRO A 2 -0.05 26.96 18.81
N ARG A 3 -0.12 25.71 19.26
CA ARG A 3 0.99 24.75 19.19
C ARG A 3 1.18 24.33 17.72
N ARG A 4 2.37 24.59 17.17
CA ARG A 4 2.80 24.09 15.85
C ARG A 4 2.72 22.56 15.82
N PRO A 5 2.17 21.93 14.76
CA PRO A 5 2.22 20.48 14.64
C PRO A 5 3.66 20.04 14.33
N LEU A 6 4.16 19.03 15.06
CA LEU A 6 5.44 18.38 14.78
C LEU A 6 5.34 17.69 13.41
N LYS A 7 6.02 18.23 12.40
CA LYS A 7 6.31 17.54 11.14
C LYS A 7 7.32 16.42 11.40
N LYS A 8 6.85 15.22 11.79
CA LYS A 8 7.66 14.00 11.66
C LYS A 8 7.39 13.42 10.27
N ALA A 9 8.24 13.80 9.30
CA ALA A 9 8.33 13.07 8.05
C ALA A 9 8.89 11.68 8.38
N PHE A 10 8.16 10.62 8.04
CA PHE A 10 8.74 9.29 8.01
C PHE A 10 9.72 9.25 6.84
N GLY A 11 10.95 8.82 7.12
CA GLY A 11 12.03 8.77 6.12
C GLY A 11 11.67 7.92 4.91
N PRO A 12 12.35 8.14 3.77
CA PRO A 12 12.07 7.39 2.55
C PRO A 12 12.35 5.90 2.80
N ALA A 13 11.47 5.04 2.28
CA ALA A 13 11.83 3.65 2.05
C ALA A 13 13.10 3.64 1.19
N ALA A 14 14.19 3.12 1.77
CA ALA A 14 15.48 3.09 1.12
C ALA A 14 15.46 2.18 -0.12
N GLY A 15 16.08 2.67 -1.20
CA GLY A 15 16.79 1.88 -2.21
C GLY A 15 15.96 0.89 -3.04
N LEU A 16 15.69 1.26 -4.28
CA LEU A 16 15.29 0.34 -5.36
C LEU A 16 16.31 -0.79 -5.51
N ALA A 17 15.91 -2.02 -5.19
CA ALA A 17 16.40 -3.20 -5.88
C ALA A 17 15.30 -3.67 -6.84
N PRO A 18 15.55 -3.81 -8.14
CA PRO A 18 14.62 -4.51 -9.02
C PRO A 18 14.44 -5.94 -8.53
N CYS A 19 13.23 -6.51 -8.64
CA CYS A 19 12.92 -7.92 -8.34
C CYS A 19 13.74 -8.95 -9.17
N CYS A 20 14.73 -8.49 -9.94
CA CYS A 20 15.67 -9.29 -10.69
C CYS A 20 17.05 -8.61 -10.59
N GLY A 21 17.86 -9.02 -9.62
CA GLY A 21 19.22 -8.49 -9.42
C GLY A 21 19.86 -9.09 -8.18
N HIS A 22 20.90 -9.90 -8.38
CA HIS A 22 21.59 -10.69 -7.37
C HIS A 22 22.04 -9.88 -6.14
N GLY A 23 21.78 -10.43 -4.95
CA GLY A 23 22.49 -10.08 -3.71
C GLY A 23 21.58 -9.62 -2.57
N ILE A 24 21.40 -10.49 -1.58
CA ILE A 24 20.71 -10.19 -0.31
C ILE A 24 21.59 -9.24 0.54
N PRO A 25 21.12 -8.09 1.03
CA PRO A 25 21.73 -7.43 2.17
C PRO A 25 20.98 -7.81 3.46
N ARG A 26 21.73 -8.37 4.41
CA ARG A 26 21.31 -8.60 5.79
C ARG A 26 21.10 -7.26 6.50
N TYR A 27 20.01 -7.13 7.25
CA TYR A 27 19.71 -5.99 8.12
C TYR A 27 20.73 -5.84 9.27
N ALA A 28 21.27 -4.64 9.46
CA ALA A 28 21.85 -4.20 10.73
C ALA A 28 21.66 -2.68 10.88
N PRO A 29 21.21 -2.14 12.04
CA PRO A 29 21.01 -0.71 12.22
C PRO A 29 22.25 -0.06 12.84
N ARG A 30 22.69 1.09 12.31
CA ARG A 30 23.57 2.00 13.06
C ARG A 30 23.27 3.46 12.71
N TYR A 31 22.90 4.20 13.76
CA TYR A 31 22.80 5.66 13.81
C TYR A 31 24.20 6.29 13.66
N VAL A 32 24.40 7.28 12.78
CA VAL A 32 25.36 8.38 12.96
C VAL A 32 24.87 9.65 12.24
N LEU A 33 25.18 10.77 12.89
CA LEU A 33 24.79 12.17 12.74
C LEU A 33 25.59 12.94 11.66
N PHE A 34 24.89 13.88 11.01
CA PHE A 34 25.23 15.14 10.31
C PHE A 34 26.69 15.58 9.99
N LEU A 35 26.81 16.17 8.76
CA LEU A 35 27.73 17.20 8.21
C LEU A 35 29.07 16.78 7.58
N PHE A 36 29.22 17.07 6.27
CA PHE A 36 30.15 18.09 5.75
C PHE A 36 29.81 18.44 4.29
N PHE A 37 29.59 19.73 4.02
CA PHE A 37 29.62 20.36 2.70
C PHE A 37 31.09 20.65 2.35
N LEU A 38 31.59 20.29 1.15
CA LEU A 38 32.27 21.17 0.17
C LEU A 38 32.88 20.37 -0.99
N GLY A 39 32.63 20.81 -2.22
CA GLY A 39 33.61 20.80 -3.33
C GLY A 39 33.80 19.50 -4.13
N CYS A 40 33.21 19.45 -5.33
CA CYS A 40 34.02 19.37 -6.57
C CYS A 40 33.15 19.71 -7.78
N PHE A 41 33.51 20.81 -8.44
CA PHE A 41 33.02 21.25 -9.74
C PHE A 41 33.93 20.63 -10.81
N LEU A 42 33.36 20.32 -11.98
CA LEU A 42 33.98 19.75 -13.20
C LEU A 42 34.13 18.22 -13.24
N LEU A 43 33.17 17.57 -13.89
CA LEU A 43 33.38 16.71 -15.07
C LEU A 43 32.02 16.29 -15.65
N GLY A 44 31.81 16.61 -16.93
CA GLY A 44 30.79 16.02 -17.77
C GLY A 44 29.35 16.50 -17.53
N GLN A 45 28.92 17.51 -18.28
CA GLN A 45 27.51 17.62 -18.66
C GLN A 45 27.13 16.31 -19.37
N ALA A 46 26.50 15.38 -18.66
CA ALA A 46 25.94 14.19 -19.26
C ALA A 46 24.93 14.66 -20.31
N ARG A 47 25.26 14.42 -21.58
CA ARG A 47 24.33 14.67 -22.68
C ARG A 47 23.02 13.94 -22.36
N PRO A 48 21.85 14.57 -22.55
CA PRO A 48 20.59 13.85 -22.47
C PRO A 48 20.66 12.67 -23.43
N ALA A 49 20.53 11.44 -22.93
CA ALA A 49 20.40 10.25 -23.76
C ALA A 49 19.31 10.50 -24.82
N GLU A 50 19.65 10.32 -26.09
CA GLU A 50 18.68 10.32 -27.17
C GLU A 50 17.64 9.24 -26.89
N ALA A 51 16.37 9.62 -26.98
CA ALA A 51 15.25 8.72 -26.74
C ALA A 51 15.19 7.71 -27.88
N GLY A 52 15.78 6.53 -27.69
CA GLY A 52 15.56 5.40 -28.61
C GLY A 52 14.09 4.99 -28.64
N ASP A 53 13.69 4.23 -29.65
CA ASP A 53 12.32 3.69 -29.87
C ASP A 53 11.78 2.77 -28.76
N SER A 54 12.49 2.64 -27.64
CA SER A 54 12.12 1.79 -26.52
C SER A 54 11.10 2.47 -25.60
N PRO A 55 10.08 1.73 -25.10
CA PRO A 55 9.13 2.27 -24.14
C PRO A 55 9.82 2.87 -22.92
N ALA A 56 9.51 4.13 -22.60
CA ALA A 56 10.10 4.81 -21.46
C ALA A 56 9.31 4.51 -20.18
N LEU A 57 10.04 4.32 -19.08
CA LEU A 57 9.45 4.11 -17.76
C LEU A 57 8.83 5.41 -17.24
N ILE A 58 7.55 5.34 -16.87
CA ILE A 58 6.82 6.45 -16.24
C ILE A 58 6.98 6.39 -14.72
N SER A 59 6.69 5.23 -14.15
CA SER A 59 6.78 4.98 -12.70
C SER A 59 6.89 3.50 -12.42
N THR A 60 7.35 3.16 -11.22
CA THR A 60 7.38 1.77 -10.73
C THR A 60 7.10 1.73 -9.23
N TYR A 61 6.54 0.63 -8.76
CA TYR A 61 6.42 0.36 -7.34
C TYR A 61 6.56 -1.13 -7.05
N THR A 62 7.18 -1.44 -5.92
CA THR A 62 7.45 -2.81 -5.48
C THR A 62 6.91 -3.03 -4.08
N THR A 63 6.27 -4.17 -3.86
CA THR A 63 5.93 -4.65 -2.52
C THR A 63 6.46 -6.06 -2.32
N TRP A 64 6.69 -6.44 -1.06
CA TRP A 64 7.27 -7.74 -0.68
C TRP A 64 6.24 -8.62 0.03
N PHE A 65 6.41 -9.92 -0.10
CA PHE A 65 5.57 -10.93 0.54
C PHE A 65 6.37 -12.19 0.87
N ASN A 66 5.83 -13.00 1.79
CA ASN A 66 6.40 -14.31 2.09
C ASN A 66 6.13 -15.27 0.92
N ALA A 67 7.19 -15.66 0.21
CA ALA A 67 7.12 -16.56 -0.93
C ALA A 67 6.74 -18.01 -0.53
N ASP A 68 7.03 -18.41 0.72
CA ASP A 68 6.75 -19.75 1.26
C ASP A 68 5.25 -20.02 1.47
N LEU A 69 4.41 -19.00 1.32
CA LEU A 69 2.96 -19.15 1.34
C LEU A 69 2.45 -19.45 -0.07
N ASP A 70 2.57 -20.70 -0.51
CA ASP A 70 2.33 -21.14 -1.89
C ASP A 70 1.01 -20.63 -2.50
N ALA A 71 -0.12 -20.87 -1.83
CA ALA A 71 -1.44 -20.44 -2.31
C ALA A 71 -1.54 -18.92 -2.47
N ARG A 72 -0.97 -18.17 -1.53
CA ARG A 72 -0.93 -16.71 -1.57
C ARG A 72 -0.03 -16.22 -2.70
N THR A 73 1.13 -16.86 -2.88
CA THR A 73 2.07 -16.57 -3.97
C THR A 73 1.43 -16.85 -5.33
N GLN A 74 0.70 -17.95 -5.47
CA GLN A 74 -0.04 -18.29 -6.67
C GLN A 74 -1.12 -17.24 -6.98
N ASN A 75 -1.91 -16.83 -6.00
CA ASN A 75 -2.91 -15.77 -6.15
C ASN A 75 -2.32 -14.44 -6.65
N ILE A 76 -1.16 -14.05 -6.11
CA ILE A 76 -0.43 -12.86 -6.56
C ILE A 76 0.02 -13.02 -8.00
N LYS A 77 0.57 -14.18 -8.38
CA LYS A 77 1.00 -14.48 -9.75
C LYS A 77 -0.18 -14.45 -10.73
N VAL A 78 -1.33 -15.02 -10.38
CA VAL A 78 -2.55 -14.97 -11.21
C VAL A 78 -2.99 -13.53 -11.44
N ALA A 79 -3.14 -12.74 -10.38
CA ALA A 79 -3.54 -11.35 -10.50
C ALA A 79 -2.53 -10.50 -11.29
N ALA A 80 -1.22 -10.71 -11.07
CA ALA A 80 -0.17 -10.02 -11.81
C ALA A 80 -0.20 -10.36 -13.31
N ARG A 81 -0.36 -11.64 -13.68
CA ARG A 81 -0.50 -12.07 -15.08
C ARG A 81 -1.70 -11.41 -15.77
N SER A 82 -2.80 -11.24 -15.06
CA SER A 82 -3.97 -10.53 -15.60
C SER A 82 -3.72 -9.05 -15.85
N LEU A 83 -2.69 -8.44 -15.26
CA LEU A 83 -2.33 -7.02 -15.47
C LEU A 83 -1.21 -6.85 -16.49
N ASP A 84 -0.27 -7.79 -16.55
CA ASP A 84 0.93 -7.70 -17.38
C ASP A 84 0.57 -7.54 -18.86
N GLY A 85 1.16 -6.53 -19.51
CA GLY A 85 0.95 -6.24 -20.92
C GLY A 85 -0.30 -5.42 -21.25
N ARG A 86 -1.18 -5.13 -20.29
CA ARG A 86 -2.39 -4.33 -20.56
C ARG A 86 -2.05 -2.91 -20.99
N ILE A 87 -2.75 -2.44 -22.03
CA ILE A 87 -2.65 -1.08 -22.53
C ILE A 87 -3.87 -0.30 -22.06
N VAL A 88 -3.64 0.84 -21.39
CA VAL A 88 -4.65 1.81 -21.00
C VAL A 88 -4.56 2.98 -21.97
N ARG A 89 -5.58 3.17 -22.81
CA ARG A 89 -5.60 4.24 -23.82
C ARG A 89 -5.74 5.62 -23.18
N ARG A 90 -5.39 6.66 -23.92
CA ARG A 90 -5.62 8.04 -23.51
C ARG A 90 -7.10 8.25 -23.18
N GLY A 91 -7.38 8.81 -22.00
CA GLY A 91 -8.74 9.09 -21.51
C GLY A 91 -9.48 7.88 -20.97
N GLU A 92 -8.94 6.67 -21.11
CA GLU A 92 -9.57 5.44 -20.63
C GLU A 92 -9.52 5.38 -19.10
N VAL A 93 -10.62 4.92 -18.50
CA VAL A 93 -10.67 4.55 -17.08
C VAL A 93 -10.38 3.06 -16.96
N PHE A 94 -9.22 2.73 -16.42
CA PHE A 94 -8.86 1.37 -16.06
C PHE A 94 -9.63 0.91 -14.82
N SER A 95 -10.04 -0.35 -14.78
CA SER A 95 -10.62 -1.02 -13.61
C SER A 95 -9.82 -2.28 -13.28
N PHE A 96 -9.38 -2.38 -12.03
CA PHE A 96 -8.64 -3.54 -11.55
C PHE A 96 -9.51 -4.80 -11.55
N ASN A 97 -10.76 -4.69 -11.11
CA ASN A 97 -11.70 -5.83 -11.10
C ASN A 97 -12.04 -6.31 -12.50
N LEU A 98 -12.26 -5.41 -13.47
CA LEU A 98 -12.48 -5.82 -14.87
C LEU A 98 -11.21 -6.46 -15.46
N ALA A 99 -10.03 -5.98 -15.09
CA ALA A 99 -8.78 -6.52 -15.58
C ALA A 99 -8.46 -7.92 -15.02
N THR A 100 -8.75 -8.15 -13.74
CA THR A 100 -8.47 -9.43 -13.06
C THR A 100 -9.60 -10.44 -13.23
N GLY A 101 -10.84 -9.97 -13.40
CA GLY A 101 -12.04 -10.80 -13.46
C GLY A 101 -12.37 -11.50 -12.14
N PRO A 102 -13.33 -12.45 -12.16
CA PRO A 102 -13.68 -13.26 -11.01
C PRO A 102 -12.49 -13.96 -10.34
N ARG A 103 -12.52 -14.00 -9.01
CA ARG A 103 -11.53 -14.67 -8.15
C ARG A 103 -12.08 -16.04 -7.77
N SER A 104 -11.78 -17.03 -8.60
CA SER A 104 -12.34 -18.37 -8.49
C SER A 104 -11.29 -19.45 -8.78
N LYS A 105 -11.52 -20.66 -8.27
CA LYS A 105 -10.57 -21.79 -8.39
C LYS A 105 -10.31 -22.20 -9.84
N ASP A 106 -11.34 -22.15 -10.69
CA ASP A 106 -11.24 -22.40 -12.14
C ASP A 106 -10.33 -21.39 -12.86
N ARG A 107 -10.11 -20.21 -12.27
CA ARG A 107 -9.19 -19.18 -12.78
C ARG A 107 -7.80 -19.24 -12.15
N GLY A 108 -7.53 -20.31 -11.40
CA GLY A 108 -6.25 -20.58 -10.76
C GLY A 108 -6.04 -19.87 -9.42
N TYR A 109 -7.07 -19.23 -8.87
CA TYR A 109 -7.01 -18.70 -7.50
C TYR A 109 -7.17 -19.82 -6.47
N GLU A 110 -6.44 -19.72 -5.38
CA GLU A 110 -6.43 -20.68 -4.28
C GLU A 110 -6.92 -20.03 -2.98
N ASP A 111 -7.30 -20.89 -2.03
CA ASP A 111 -7.66 -20.46 -0.68
C ASP A 111 -6.41 -20.01 0.06
N ALA A 112 -6.40 -18.77 0.53
CA ALA A 112 -5.34 -18.19 1.33
C ALA A 112 -5.94 -17.24 2.37
N MET A 113 -5.13 -16.73 3.29
CA MET A 113 -5.63 -15.77 4.28
C MET A 113 -6.06 -14.47 3.58
N ILE A 114 -7.34 -14.12 3.75
CA ILE A 114 -7.94 -12.84 3.38
C ILE A 114 -8.29 -12.06 4.66
N VAL A 115 -8.43 -10.75 4.54
CA VAL A 115 -8.87 -9.90 5.65
C VAL A 115 -10.30 -9.46 5.40
N VAL A 116 -11.23 -9.91 6.24
CA VAL A 116 -12.65 -9.54 6.21
C VAL A 116 -12.98 -8.86 7.53
N GLU A 117 -13.46 -7.63 7.47
CA GLU A 117 -13.82 -6.84 8.67
C GLU A 117 -12.68 -6.72 9.71
N GLY A 118 -11.44 -6.74 9.23
CA GLY A 118 -10.25 -6.68 10.07
C GLY A 118 -9.82 -8.00 10.70
N MET A 119 -10.52 -9.11 10.42
CA MET A 119 -10.14 -10.46 10.83
C MET A 119 -9.51 -11.23 9.67
N ALA A 120 -8.44 -11.97 9.97
CA ALA A 120 -7.81 -12.85 9.00
C ALA A 120 -8.62 -14.17 8.94
N THR A 121 -9.20 -14.48 7.80
CA THR A 121 -9.97 -15.72 7.56
C THR A 121 -9.50 -16.39 6.26
N PRO A 122 -9.55 -17.72 6.13
CA PRO A 122 -9.33 -18.37 4.85
C PRO A 122 -10.37 -17.93 3.80
N GLY A 123 -9.91 -17.69 2.58
CA GLY A 123 -10.79 -17.42 1.43
C GLY A 123 -10.03 -17.32 0.11
N VAL A 124 -10.78 -17.37 -0.99
CA VAL A 124 -10.20 -17.37 -2.34
C VAL A 124 -9.55 -16.02 -2.64
N GLY A 125 -8.32 -16.04 -3.18
CA GLY A 125 -7.65 -14.83 -3.67
C GLY A 125 -6.92 -14.01 -2.59
N GLY A 126 -6.56 -14.61 -1.46
CA GLY A 126 -5.64 -13.99 -0.50
C GLY A 126 -4.35 -13.52 -1.19
N GLY A 127 -4.02 -12.23 -1.03
CA GLY A 127 -2.89 -11.56 -1.69
C GLY A 127 -3.27 -10.59 -2.81
N VAL A 128 -4.49 -10.63 -3.36
CA VAL A 128 -4.88 -9.75 -4.48
C VAL A 128 -4.88 -8.26 -4.11
N CYS A 129 -5.29 -7.90 -2.89
CA CYS A 129 -5.20 -6.49 -2.44
C CYS A 129 -3.77 -5.95 -2.43
N GLN A 130 -2.76 -6.80 -2.22
CA GLN A 130 -1.36 -6.35 -2.32
C GLN A 130 -1.00 -5.99 -3.78
N VAL A 131 -1.50 -6.73 -4.76
CA VAL A 131 -1.33 -6.41 -6.19
C VAL A 131 -2.02 -5.08 -6.52
N ALA A 132 -3.25 -4.87 -6.01
CA ALA A 132 -3.97 -3.61 -6.15
C ALA A 132 -3.22 -2.44 -5.50
N SER A 133 -2.74 -2.58 -4.26
CA SER A 133 -1.91 -1.56 -3.60
C SER A 133 -0.63 -1.26 -4.39
N THR A 134 0.02 -2.28 -4.95
CA THR A 134 1.24 -2.09 -5.75
C THR A 134 0.95 -1.26 -7.01
N LEU A 135 -0.15 -1.59 -7.72
CA LEU A 135 -0.58 -0.81 -8.89
C LEU A 135 -0.98 0.61 -8.50
N TYR A 136 -1.72 0.78 -7.40
CA TYR A 136 -2.13 2.09 -6.89
C TYR A 136 -0.93 3.00 -6.65
N ASN A 137 0.14 2.51 -6.03
CA ASN A 137 1.34 3.30 -5.82
C ASN A 137 2.06 3.66 -7.12
N ALA A 138 2.13 2.73 -8.10
CA ALA A 138 2.66 3.04 -9.42
C ALA A 138 1.83 4.14 -10.14
N VAL A 139 0.50 4.07 -10.03
CA VAL A 139 -0.45 5.08 -10.57
C VAL A 139 -0.26 6.43 -9.90
N LEU A 140 -0.14 6.46 -8.57
CA LEU A 140 0.12 7.67 -7.78
C LEU A 140 1.43 8.34 -8.19
N ARG A 141 2.49 7.53 -8.34
CA ARG A 141 3.83 7.96 -8.79
C ARG A 141 3.82 8.41 -10.26
N ALA A 142 2.97 7.86 -11.11
CA ALA A 142 2.75 8.37 -12.47
C ALA A 142 1.95 9.69 -12.52
N GLY A 143 1.48 10.20 -11.39
CA GLY A 143 0.69 11.43 -11.31
C GLY A 143 -0.74 11.28 -11.83
N LEU A 144 -1.18 10.05 -12.13
CA LEU A 144 -2.50 9.78 -12.69
C LEU A 144 -3.62 10.08 -11.67
N PRO A 145 -4.79 10.55 -12.12
CA PRO A 145 -5.96 10.67 -11.28
C PRO A 145 -6.56 9.30 -10.95
N VAL A 146 -6.88 9.13 -9.66
CA VAL A 146 -7.54 7.94 -9.14
C VAL A 146 -9.03 8.25 -9.11
N VAL A 147 -9.82 7.44 -9.80
CA VAL A 147 -11.28 7.57 -9.94
C VAL A 147 -11.98 6.90 -8.76
N GLU A 148 -11.45 5.74 -8.34
CA GLU A 148 -11.98 4.98 -7.22
C GLU A 148 -10.82 4.30 -6.51
N ARG A 149 -10.80 4.41 -5.17
CA ARG A 149 -9.92 3.65 -4.29
C ARG A 149 -10.51 3.62 -2.90
N HIS A 150 -10.36 2.49 -2.22
CA HIS A 150 -10.80 2.30 -0.83
C HIS A 150 -9.61 1.85 0.03
N PRO A 151 -9.38 2.44 1.22
CA PRO A 151 -8.41 1.93 2.18
C PRO A 151 -8.89 0.61 2.80
N HIS A 152 -7.94 -0.17 3.32
CA HIS A 152 -8.23 -1.25 4.26
C HIS A 152 -8.75 -0.66 5.57
N SER A 153 -9.57 -1.42 6.29
CA SER A 153 -10.04 -1.04 7.63
C SER A 153 -8.90 -0.96 8.66
N ARG A 154 -7.77 -1.59 8.37
CA ARG A 154 -6.55 -1.64 9.21
C ARG A 154 -5.30 -1.37 8.37
N PRO A 155 -4.23 -0.85 8.97
CA PRO A 155 -2.94 -0.77 8.29
C PRO A 155 -2.45 -2.14 7.84
N VAL A 156 -1.90 -2.20 6.64
CA VAL A 156 -1.26 -3.41 6.07
C VAL A 156 0.26 -3.24 6.09
N PRO A 157 1.03 -4.31 6.29
CA PRO A 157 2.47 -4.19 6.53
C PRO A 157 3.32 -3.93 5.26
N TYR A 158 2.74 -4.15 4.07
CA TYR A 158 3.49 -4.13 2.81
C TYR A 158 3.49 -2.79 2.07
N VAL A 159 2.77 -1.78 2.59
CA VAL A 159 2.78 -0.40 2.07
C VAL A 159 2.63 0.61 3.22
N PRO A 160 3.11 1.86 3.05
CA PRO A 160 2.86 2.95 3.99
C PRO A 160 1.36 3.22 4.23
N LEU A 161 1.06 3.89 5.36
CA LEU A 161 -0.29 4.40 5.64
C LEU A 161 -0.75 5.31 4.50
N GLY A 162 -2.01 5.18 4.11
CA GLY A 162 -2.64 5.97 3.07
C GLY A 162 -2.37 5.49 1.65
N THR A 163 -1.46 4.52 1.46
CA THR A 163 -1.05 4.06 0.12
C THR A 163 -1.48 2.63 -0.20
N ASP A 164 -2.38 2.05 0.59
CA ASP A 164 -3.00 0.77 0.31
C ASP A 164 -4.27 0.90 -0.56
N ALA A 165 -4.69 -0.17 -1.22
CA ALA A 165 -5.96 -0.22 -1.94
C ALA A 165 -6.64 -1.57 -1.68
N THR A 166 -7.88 -1.53 -1.23
CA THR A 166 -8.74 -2.71 -1.04
C THR A 166 -9.58 -2.94 -2.28
N VAL A 167 -9.66 -4.19 -2.72
CA VAL A 167 -10.53 -4.62 -3.81
C VAL A 167 -11.34 -5.84 -3.39
N SER A 168 -12.58 -5.90 -3.88
CA SER A 168 -13.47 -7.06 -3.74
C SER A 168 -14.31 -7.15 -5.01
N GLN A 169 -14.58 -8.37 -5.49
CA GLN A 169 -15.07 -8.63 -6.84
C GLN A 169 -16.29 -7.79 -7.23
N ASP A 170 -17.24 -7.61 -6.31
CA ASP A 170 -18.54 -7.02 -6.63
C ASP A 170 -18.81 -5.70 -5.90
N ARG A 171 -17.86 -5.18 -5.12
CA ARG A 171 -18.12 -4.01 -4.25
C ARG A 171 -17.05 -2.93 -4.25
N LEU A 172 -15.76 -3.30 -4.23
CA LEU A 172 -14.66 -2.35 -4.06
C LEU A 172 -13.69 -2.51 -5.22
N ASP A 173 -13.42 -1.43 -5.96
CA ASP A 173 -12.50 -1.45 -7.09
C ASP A 173 -11.37 -0.44 -6.91
N LEU A 174 -10.28 -0.65 -7.66
CA LEU A 174 -9.26 0.34 -7.92
C LEU A 174 -9.41 0.81 -9.37
N ARG A 175 -9.76 2.08 -9.54
CA ARG A 175 -9.96 2.69 -10.86
C ARG A 175 -9.13 3.94 -11.00
N PHE A 176 -8.49 4.10 -12.15
CA PHE A 176 -7.73 5.31 -12.48
C PHE A 176 -7.94 5.67 -13.94
N ARG A 177 -7.79 6.95 -14.27
CA ARG A 177 -7.91 7.44 -15.66
C ARG A 177 -6.55 7.77 -16.21
N ASN A 178 -6.29 7.38 -17.45
CA ASN A 178 -5.06 7.76 -18.14
C ASN A 178 -5.17 9.17 -18.74
N ASP A 179 -4.63 10.16 -18.03
CA ASP A 179 -4.60 11.56 -18.45
C ASP A 179 -3.28 11.99 -19.13
N LEU A 180 -2.34 11.07 -19.39
CA LEU A 180 -0.99 11.43 -19.88
C LEU A 180 -0.93 11.77 -21.38
N GLY A 181 -2.06 11.85 -22.09
CA GLY A 181 -2.09 12.15 -23.52
C GLY A 181 -1.54 11.03 -24.43
N VAL A 182 -0.95 10.00 -23.85
CA VAL A 182 -0.33 8.84 -24.52
C VAL A 182 -0.87 7.53 -23.93
N PRO A 183 -0.88 6.41 -24.67
CA PRO A 183 -1.22 5.11 -24.07
C PRO A 183 -0.17 4.69 -23.03
N ILE A 184 -0.62 3.98 -22.01
CA ILE A 184 0.24 3.43 -20.95
C ILE A 184 0.17 1.90 -21.02
N LYS A 185 1.32 1.24 -20.98
CA LYS A 185 1.43 -0.21 -20.78
C LYS A 185 1.73 -0.53 -19.31
N ILE A 186 0.94 -1.42 -18.73
CA ILE A 186 1.18 -1.99 -17.40
C ILE A 186 2.12 -3.19 -17.55
N SER A 187 3.20 -3.21 -16.77
CA SER A 187 4.10 -4.35 -16.63
C SER A 187 4.00 -4.85 -15.19
N ALA A 188 3.75 -6.14 -14.98
CA ALA A 188 3.59 -6.73 -13.65
C ALA A 188 4.46 -7.98 -13.52
N ARG A 189 5.48 -7.91 -12.66
CA ARG A 189 6.47 -8.97 -12.48
C ARG A 189 6.46 -9.47 -11.04
N VAL A 190 6.50 -10.78 -10.88
CA VAL A 190 6.53 -11.47 -9.57
C VAL A 190 7.74 -12.39 -9.54
N GLY A 191 8.55 -12.28 -8.50
CA GLY A 191 9.77 -13.08 -8.31
C GLY A 191 10.38 -12.81 -6.94
N GLU A 192 11.12 -13.77 -6.39
CA GLU A 192 11.94 -13.58 -5.17
C GLU A 192 11.18 -12.98 -3.97
N GLY A 193 9.90 -13.34 -3.80
CA GLY A 193 9.06 -12.79 -2.71
C GLY A 193 8.69 -11.32 -2.89
N CYS A 194 8.71 -10.78 -4.10
CA CYS A 194 8.21 -9.45 -4.41
C CYS A 194 7.33 -9.40 -5.66
N ILE A 195 6.50 -8.37 -5.73
CA ILE A 195 5.78 -7.95 -6.93
C ILE A 195 6.18 -6.52 -7.26
N ALA A 196 6.61 -6.30 -8.50
CA ALA A 196 6.88 -4.99 -9.07
C ALA A 196 5.86 -4.69 -10.17
N ILE A 197 5.25 -3.52 -10.11
CA ILE A 197 4.38 -3.00 -11.16
C ILE A 197 4.96 -1.70 -11.70
N SER A 198 5.13 -1.67 -13.02
CA SER A 198 5.69 -0.54 -13.75
C SER A 198 4.72 -0.04 -14.81
N LEU A 199 4.65 1.28 -14.97
CA LEU A 199 3.88 1.93 -16.02
C LEU A 199 4.86 2.44 -17.08
N HIS A 200 4.63 2.10 -18.34
CA HIS A 200 5.47 2.47 -19.47
C HIS A 200 4.68 3.28 -20.49
N GLY A 201 5.30 4.32 -21.05
CA GLY A 201 4.76 5.10 -22.16
C GLY A 201 5.65 5.02 -23.39
N PRO A 202 5.27 5.68 -24.50
CA PRO A 202 6.16 5.91 -25.63
C PRO A 202 7.47 6.60 -25.20
N PRO A 203 8.54 6.51 -26.01
CA PRO A 203 9.79 7.22 -25.76
C PRO A 203 9.54 8.69 -25.40
N GLY A 204 10.12 9.13 -24.29
CA GLY A 204 9.86 10.46 -23.76
C GLY A 204 10.39 10.66 -22.34
N ARG A 205 10.25 11.89 -21.85
CA ARG A 205 10.63 12.25 -20.47
C ARG A 205 9.39 12.30 -19.60
N TYR A 206 9.30 11.37 -18.66
CA TYR A 206 8.27 11.36 -17.63
C TYR A 206 8.88 11.75 -16.30
N ARG A 207 8.12 12.52 -15.51
CA ARG A 207 8.52 12.89 -14.16
C ARG A 207 7.61 12.18 -13.16
N GLU A 208 8.24 11.41 -12.29
CA GLU A 208 7.53 10.75 -11.22
C GLU A 208 7.07 11.76 -10.16
N ALA A 209 5.83 11.61 -9.70
CA ALA A 209 5.25 12.41 -8.63
C ALA A 209 5.73 11.89 -7.27
N ALA A 210 6.23 12.81 -6.44
CA ALA A 210 6.48 12.54 -5.03
C ALA A 210 5.15 12.49 -4.27
N VAL A 211 4.89 11.37 -3.61
CA VAL A 211 3.69 11.15 -2.80
C VAL A 211 4.13 10.84 -1.37
N VAL A 212 3.58 11.59 -0.41
CA VAL A 212 4.02 11.60 0.97
C VAL A 212 2.81 11.40 1.89
N PRO A 213 2.80 10.35 2.73
CA PRO A 213 1.79 10.23 3.77
C PRO A 213 2.11 11.16 4.95
N ILE A 214 1.11 11.92 5.38
CA ILE A 214 1.17 12.82 6.52
C ILE A 214 0.28 12.26 7.61
N LEU A 215 0.89 11.81 8.71
CA LEU A 215 0.15 11.38 9.89
C LEU A 215 -0.51 12.62 10.53
N GLU A 216 -1.83 12.69 10.47
CA GLU A 216 -2.61 13.78 11.06
C GLU A 216 -2.92 13.49 12.54
N ASP A 217 -3.23 12.24 12.89
CA ASP A 217 -3.60 11.86 14.26
C ASP A 217 -3.35 10.38 14.58
N ILE A 218 -3.16 10.08 15.87
CA ILE A 218 -3.11 8.72 16.43
C ILE A 218 -4.35 8.53 17.29
N LEU A 219 -5.18 7.54 16.93
CA LEU A 219 -6.45 7.28 17.60
C LEU A 219 -6.23 6.23 18.70
N PRO A 220 -6.29 6.59 20.00
CA PRO A 220 -6.11 5.61 21.07
C PRO A 220 -7.27 4.60 21.10
N PRO A 221 -7.03 3.34 21.49
CA PRO A 221 -8.10 2.36 21.61
C PRO A 221 -9.08 2.71 22.73
N PRO A 222 -10.40 2.73 22.47
CA PRO A 222 -11.38 2.86 23.53
C PRO A 222 -11.34 1.61 24.43
N THR A 223 -11.70 1.76 25.70
CA THR A 223 -11.84 0.59 26.61
C THR A 223 -13.32 0.20 26.70
N LEU A 224 -13.64 -1.01 26.27
CA LEU A 224 -14.95 -1.64 26.44
C LEU A 224 -14.90 -2.58 27.64
N VAL A 225 -15.77 -2.35 28.62
CA VAL A 225 -15.95 -3.25 29.76
C VAL A 225 -17.21 -4.08 29.52
N LEU A 226 -17.04 -5.39 29.39
CA LEU A 226 -18.14 -6.35 29.24
C LEU A 226 -18.41 -7.02 30.58
N TYR A 227 -19.64 -6.87 31.08
CA TYR A 227 -20.06 -7.51 32.32
C TYR A 227 -20.44 -8.97 32.07
N ASP A 228 -19.90 -9.87 32.88
CA ASP A 228 -20.17 -11.31 32.78
C ASP A 228 -20.45 -11.92 34.16
N HIS A 229 -21.71 -12.29 34.38
CA HIS A 229 -22.18 -12.87 35.64
C HIS A 229 -21.56 -14.25 35.94
N ARG A 230 -20.93 -14.90 34.96
CA ARG A 230 -20.24 -16.19 35.15
C ARG A 230 -18.89 -16.04 35.83
N LEU A 231 -18.34 -14.83 35.90
CA LEU A 231 -17.08 -14.60 36.61
C LEU A 231 -17.28 -14.56 38.12
N PRO A 232 -16.26 -14.88 38.93
CA PRO A 232 -16.32 -14.60 40.36
C PRO A 232 -16.45 -13.09 40.60
N HIS A 233 -17.20 -12.70 41.63
CA HIS A 233 -17.40 -11.30 41.98
C HIS A 233 -16.08 -10.55 42.17
N GLY A 234 -16.02 -9.31 41.69
CA GLY A 234 -14.84 -8.46 41.77
C GLY A 234 -13.68 -8.88 40.86
N LYS A 235 -13.81 -9.96 40.07
CA LYS A 235 -12.79 -10.34 39.09
C LYS A 235 -12.92 -9.52 37.82
N ARG A 236 -11.75 -9.14 37.29
CA ARG A 236 -11.58 -8.48 36.00
C ARG A 236 -10.38 -9.11 35.31
N PHE A 237 -10.50 -9.38 34.02
CA PHE A 237 -9.34 -9.75 33.20
C PHE A 237 -9.39 -9.06 31.85
N LEU A 238 -8.21 -8.88 31.28
CA LEU A 238 -8.03 -8.35 29.95
C LEU A 238 -8.34 -9.45 28.93
N GLU A 239 -9.39 -9.28 28.15
CA GLU A 239 -9.77 -10.20 27.07
C GLU A 239 -9.05 -9.81 25.76
N GLN A 240 -8.89 -8.52 25.51
CA GLN A 240 -8.22 -8.00 24.32
C GLN A 240 -7.44 -6.71 24.65
N GLN A 241 -6.17 -6.63 24.27
CA GLN A 241 -5.28 -5.50 24.56
C GLN A 241 -5.72 -4.16 23.92
N GLY A 242 -6.52 -4.21 22.84
CA GLY A 242 -6.82 -3.06 21.99
C GLY A 242 -5.66 -2.70 21.06
N GLN A 243 -5.94 -1.98 19.98
CA GLN A 243 -4.93 -1.55 18.99
C GLN A 243 -5.19 -0.10 18.60
N ILE A 244 -4.13 0.69 18.45
CA ILE A 244 -4.23 2.09 18.02
C ILE A 244 -4.72 2.17 16.57
N GLY A 245 -5.43 3.26 16.27
CA GLY A 245 -5.83 3.65 14.93
C GLY A 245 -5.04 4.88 14.46
N TYR A 246 -5.28 5.29 13.22
CA TYR A 246 -4.54 6.39 12.58
C TYR A 246 -5.46 7.22 11.71
N ARG A 247 -5.18 8.53 11.65
CA ARG A 247 -5.68 9.42 10.61
C ARG A 247 -4.50 9.88 9.77
N VAL A 248 -4.57 9.68 8.46
CA VAL A 248 -3.48 10.03 7.54
C VAL A 248 -4.03 10.81 6.36
N ALA A 249 -3.32 11.86 5.95
CA ALA A 249 -3.54 12.53 4.68
C ALA A 249 -2.44 12.13 3.69
N LEU A 250 -2.81 11.68 2.50
CA LEU A 250 -1.87 11.45 1.43
C LEU A 250 -1.69 12.73 0.62
N TRP A 251 -0.44 13.17 0.47
CA TRP A 251 -0.11 14.45 -0.18
C TRP A 251 0.76 14.24 -1.42
N ARG A 252 0.55 15.05 -2.45
CA ARG A 252 1.40 15.11 -3.65
C ARG A 252 2.16 16.44 -3.65
N ASP A 253 3.46 16.41 -3.94
CA ASP A 253 4.29 17.62 -3.95
C ASP A 253 4.50 18.21 -5.36
N ALA A 254 4.53 17.37 -6.40
CA ALA A 254 4.84 17.79 -7.76
C ALA A 254 3.64 17.67 -8.73
N GLY A 255 3.59 18.58 -9.73
CA GLY A 255 2.61 18.61 -10.83
C GLY A 255 1.26 19.20 -10.44
N ARG A 256 0.57 18.58 -9.48
CA ARG A 256 -0.66 19.10 -8.86
C ARG A 256 -0.53 18.97 -7.34
N PRO A 257 0.16 19.91 -6.68
CA PRO A 257 0.38 19.83 -5.25
C PRO A 257 -0.95 19.87 -4.51
N GLY A 258 -1.12 19.00 -3.52
CA GLY A 258 -2.36 18.94 -2.74
C GLY A 258 -2.63 17.59 -2.09
N VAL A 259 -3.72 17.56 -1.33
CA VAL A 259 -4.23 16.34 -0.69
C VAL A 259 -4.83 15.44 -1.77
N ILE A 260 -4.32 14.21 -1.87
CA ILE A 260 -4.86 13.14 -2.71
C ILE A 260 -6.04 12.46 -2.02
N SER A 261 -5.86 12.10 -0.74
CA SER A 261 -6.86 11.39 0.06
C SER A 261 -6.65 11.65 1.55
N ARG A 262 -7.69 11.39 2.34
CA ARG A 262 -7.60 11.27 3.80
C ARG A 262 -8.22 9.95 4.23
N ASP A 263 -7.45 9.17 4.97
CA ASP A 263 -7.86 7.85 5.43
C ASP A 263 -7.92 7.80 6.95
N VAL A 264 -8.85 6.98 7.44
CA VAL A 264 -8.99 6.66 8.85
C VAL A 264 -8.92 5.15 9.02
N TYR A 265 -7.93 4.70 9.76
CA TYR A 265 -7.82 3.32 10.23
C TYR A 265 -8.32 3.29 11.67
N LEU A 266 -9.45 2.61 11.90
CA LEU A 266 -10.10 2.64 13.20
C LEU A 266 -9.29 1.87 14.25
N PRO A 267 -9.20 2.39 15.49
CA PRO A 267 -8.61 1.62 16.58
C PRO A 267 -9.47 0.40 16.93
N VAL A 268 -8.83 -0.62 17.49
CA VAL A 268 -9.52 -1.78 18.07
C VAL A 268 -9.72 -1.54 19.55
N PRO A 269 -10.95 -1.69 20.09
CA PRO A 269 -11.19 -1.53 21.50
C PRO A 269 -10.34 -2.48 22.36
N ARG A 270 -9.86 -1.98 23.49
CA ARG A 270 -9.41 -2.82 24.60
C ARG A 270 -10.63 -3.42 25.27
N VAL A 271 -10.72 -4.75 25.35
CA VAL A 271 -11.86 -5.44 25.97
C VAL A 271 -11.45 -5.96 27.35
N ILE A 272 -12.16 -5.55 28.38
CA ILE A 272 -12.02 -6.05 29.75
C ILE A 272 -13.31 -6.78 30.11
N ARG A 273 -13.23 -8.06 30.47
CA ARG A 273 -14.37 -8.78 31.03
C ARG A 273 -14.36 -8.66 32.55
N ALA A 274 -15.49 -8.31 33.14
CA ALA A 274 -15.59 -7.97 34.56
C ALA A 274 -16.89 -8.48 35.19
N ARG A 275 -16.87 -8.68 36.51
CA ARG A 275 -18.09 -8.74 37.32
C ARG A 275 -17.98 -7.78 38.49
N THR A 276 -19.08 -7.10 38.77
CA THR A 276 -19.29 -6.24 39.93
C THR A 276 -19.08 -6.99 41.25
N GLY A 277 -18.73 -6.25 42.30
CA GLY A 277 -18.62 -6.81 43.65
C GLY A 277 -19.98 -7.30 44.16
N LYS A 278 -19.99 -8.19 45.17
CA LYS A 278 -21.25 -8.53 45.85
C LYS A 278 -21.84 -7.26 46.47
N GLY A 279 -23.12 -6.97 46.19
CA GLY A 279 -23.86 -5.85 46.79
C GLY A 279 -23.78 -4.51 46.04
N GLN A 280 -23.38 -4.51 44.77
CA GLN A 280 -23.38 -3.33 43.89
C GLN A 280 -24.29 -3.51 42.64
N ASP A 281 -25.14 -4.54 42.66
CA ASP A 281 -26.12 -4.86 41.62
C ASP A 281 -27.52 -4.36 42.04
#